data_AF-A0A6I0V9J4-F1
#
_entry.id   AF-A0A6I0V9J4-F1
#
_cell.length_a   1.000
_cell.length_b   1.000
_cell.length_c   1.000
_cell.angle_alpha   90.00
_cell.angle_beta   90.00
_cell.angle_gamma   90.00
#
_symmetry.space_group_name_H-M   'P 1'
#
loop_
_entity.id
_entity.type
_entity.pdbx_description
1 polymer ?
#
loop_
_entity_poly.entity_id
_entity_poly.type
_entity_poly.pdbx_seq_one_letter_code
_entity_poly.pdbx_strand_id
1 'polypeptide(L)' 'MAEDVDKVERARLARKAIIDHMDCDDCTEDYVFLLQQGGREFGMGLTTVLSMLAFAEHEGAVPPLPQEWWVRVSNRY' A
#
# COMPACT_ATOMS: atom_id res chain seq x y z
N MET A 1 -10.62 -17.00 -28.44
CA MET A 1 -9.58 -15.98 -28.59
C MET A 1 -9.14 -15.65 -27.18
N ALA A 2 -7.96 -16.12 -26.76
CA ALA A 2 -7.45 -15.84 -25.43
C ALA A 2 -6.90 -14.41 -25.48
N GLU A 3 -7.68 -13.47 -24.94
CA GLU A 3 -7.24 -12.08 -24.85
C GLU A 3 -6.02 -12.03 -23.94
N ASP A 4 -4.98 -11.39 -24.46
CA ASP A 4 -3.64 -11.19 -23.90
C ASP A 4 -3.76 -10.40 -22.58
N VAL A 5 -4.06 -11.11 -21.48
CA VAL A 5 -4.14 -10.53 -20.12
C VAL A 5 -2.76 -10.08 -19.60
N ASP A 6 -1.71 -10.32 -20.38
CA ASP A 6 -0.30 -10.01 -20.09
C ASP A 6 0.05 -8.53 -20.27
N LYS A 7 -0.82 -7.71 -20.87
CA LYS A 7 -0.59 -6.26 -21.05
C LYS A 7 -1.17 -5.36 -19.97
N VAL A 8 -1.69 -5.91 -18.87
CA VAL A 8 -1.95 -5.08 -17.69
C VAL A 8 -0.62 -4.87 -16.98
N GLU A 9 0.07 -3.78 -17.32
CA GLU A 9 1.22 -3.27 -16.58
C GLU A 9 0.82 -3.21 -15.10
N ARG A 10 1.21 -4.20 -14.28
CA ARG A 10 0.88 -4.23 -12.85
C ARG A 10 1.77 -3.25 -12.12
N ALA A 11 1.21 -2.51 -11.18
CA ALA A 11 2.02 -1.68 -10.28
C ALA A 11 2.99 -2.56 -9.47
N ARG A 12 4.25 -2.13 -9.40
CA ARG A 12 5.30 -2.79 -8.61
C ARG A 12 6.04 -1.75 -7.79
N LEU A 13 6.67 -2.16 -6.69
CA LEU A 13 7.59 -1.29 -5.95
C LEU A 13 8.72 -0.83 -6.89
N ALA A 14 8.80 0.47 -7.11
CA ALA A 14 9.87 1.10 -7.89
C ALA A 14 11.22 0.95 -7.18
N ARG A 15 11.18 0.95 -5.83
CA ARG A 15 12.34 0.73 -4.95
C ARG A 15 11.95 -0.09 -3.73
N LYS A 16 12.89 -0.90 -3.23
CA LYS A 16 12.74 -1.63 -1.97
C LYS A 16 13.04 -0.73 -0.75
N ALA A 17 12.42 0.44 -0.72
CA ALA A 17 12.62 1.43 0.32
C ALA A 17 11.30 2.13 0.63
N ILE A 18 11.11 2.42 1.92
CA ILE A 18 10.04 3.28 2.41
C ILE A 18 10.60 4.69 2.48
N ILE A 19 9.85 5.66 1.98
CA ILE A 19 10.16 7.08 2.16
C ILE A 19 9.64 7.49 3.53
N ASP A 20 10.53 7.94 4.40
CA ASP A 20 10.21 8.42 5.74
C ASP A 20 9.97 9.92 5.71
N HIS A 21 8.76 10.32 6.10
CA HIS A 21 8.29 11.70 6.17
C HIS A 21 7.85 12.10 7.59
N MET A 22 8.24 11.34 8.64
CA MET A 22 7.82 11.66 10.01
C MET A 22 8.26 13.05 10.50
N ASP A 23 9.33 13.62 9.92
CA ASP A 23 9.85 14.97 10.24
C ASP A 23 9.34 16.05 9.27
N CYS A 24 8.48 15.70 8.31
CA CYS A 24 7.96 16.61 7.29
C CYS A 24 6.62 17.21 7.72
N ASP A 25 6.63 18.46 8.15
CA ASP A 25 5.44 19.18 8.65
C ASP A 25 4.35 19.40 7.57
N ASP A 26 4.73 19.38 6.29
CA ASP A 26 3.82 19.57 5.15
C ASP A 26 3.32 18.23 4.55
N CYS A 27 3.83 17.10 5.03
CA CYS A 27 3.51 15.79 4.48
C CYS A 27 2.26 15.21 5.14
N THR A 28 1.33 14.71 4.34
CA THR A 28 0.08 14.11 4.85
C THR A 28 0.23 12.64 5.27
N GLU A 29 1.38 12.02 5.02
CA GLU A 29 1.65 10.60 5.27
C GLU A 29 3.07 10.46 5.84
N ASP A 30 3.20 9.75 6.98
CA ASP A 30 4.49 9.45 7.61
C ASP A 30 5.39 8.57 6.74
N TYR A 31 4.78 7.68 5.96
CA TYR A 31 5.49 6.69 5.16
C TYR A 31 4.87 6.56 3.79
N VAL A 32 5.70 6.69 2.75
CA VAL A 32 5.26 6.57 1.35
C VAL A 32 6.05 5.48 0.63
N PHE A 33 5.34 4.60 -0.07
CA PHE A 33 5.91 3.61 -0.98
C PHE A 33 5.95 4.20 -2.39
N LEU A 34 7.09 4.08 -3.08
CA LEU A 34 7.18 4.46 -4.48
C LEU A 34 6.85 3.24 -5.35
N LEU A 35 5.82 3.38 -6.18
CA LEU A 35 5.35 2.37 -7.12
C LEU A 35 5.64 2.83 -8.55
N GLN A 36 5.79 1.89 -9.46
CA GLN A 36 5.91 2.13 -10.90
C GLN A 36 4.88 1.29 -11.67
N GLN A 37 4.24 1.92 -12.66
CA GLN A 37 3.29 1.28 -13.57
C GLN A 37 3.29 2.02 -14.91
N GLY A 38 3.42 1.32 -16.05
CA GLY A 38 3.34 1.97 -17.37
C GLY A 38 4.44 3.01 -17.61
N GLY A 39 5.63 2.79 -17.04
CA GLY A 39 6.73 3.76 -17.09
C GLY A 39 6.55 5.03 -16.23
N ARG A 40 5.48 5.11 -15.43
CA ARG A 40 5.21 6.23 -14.51
C ARG A 40 5.44 5.80 -13.07
N GLU A 41 6.04 6.67 -12.27
CA GLU A 41 6.19 6.48 -10.84
C GLU A 41 5.13 7.27 -10.08
N PHE A 42 4.60 6.69 -9.00
CA PHE A 42 3.66 7.35 -8.11
C PHE A 42 3.86 6.89 -6.66
N GLY A 43 3.58 7.79 -5.72
CA GLY A 43 3.61 7.49 -4.30
C GLY A 43 2.29 6.87 -3.84
N MET A 44 2.38 5.92 -2.90
CA MET A 44 1.25 5.38 -2.18
C MET A 44 1.54 5.46 -0.69
N GLY A 45 0.67 6.16 0.05
CA GLY A 45 0.78 6.31 1.50
C GLY A 45 0.57 4.99 2.24
N LEU A 46 1.22 4.83 3.39
CA LEU A 46 1.05 3.66 4.24
C LEU A 46 -0.39 3.51 4.74
N THR A 47 -1.10 4.60 5.06
CA THR A 47 -2.51 4.52 5.51
C THR A 47 -3.39 3.91 4.43
N THR A 48 -3.12 4.21 3.16
CA THR A 48 -3.81 3.64 2.01
C THR A 48 -3.52 2.15 1.88
N VAL A 49 -2.25 1.73 2.04
CA VAL A 49 -1.87 0.30 2.04
C VAL A 49 -2.57 -0.47 3.16
N LEU A 50 -2.60 0.09 4.37
CA LEU A 50 -3.27 -0.51 5.52
C LEU A 50 -4.79 -0.61 5.30
N SER A 51 -5.41 0.41 4.72
CA SER A 51 -6.83 0.40 4.37
C SER A 51 -7.16 -0.70 3.35
N MET A 52 -6.32 -0.87 2.32
CA MET A 52 -6.47 -1.95 1.36
C MET A 52 -6.29 -3.33 1.99
N LEU A 53 -5.35 -3.49 2.93
CA LEU A 53 -5.16 -4.74 3.67
C LEU A 53 -6.39 -5.07 4.54
N ALA A 54 -6.92 -4.09 5.26
CA ALA A 54 -8.13 -4.25 6.08
C ALA A 54 -9.34 -4.67 5.21
N PHE A 55 -9.49 -4.03 4.04
CA PHE A 55 -10.52 -4.39 3.08
C PHE A 55 -10.32 -5.81 2.53
N ALA A 56 -9.10 -6.19 2.16
CA ALA A 56 -8.79 -7.53 1.69
C ALA A 56 -9.08 -8.60 2.76
N GLU A 57 -8.84 -8.31 4.04
CA GLU A 57 -9.20 -9.19 5.15
C GLU A 57 -10.72 -9.31 5.29
N HIS A 58 -11.44 -8.20 5.25
CA HIS A 58 -12.91 -8.17 5.30
C HIS A 58 -13.55 -9.02 4.18
N GLU A 59 -13.01 -8.95 2.97
CA GLU A 59 -13.47 -9.73 1.82
C GLU A 59 -12.96 -11.19 1.82
N GLY A 60 -12.16 -11.59 2.80
CA GLY A 60 -11.60 -12.95 2.91
C GLY A 60 -10.52 -13.26 1.87
N ALA A 61 -9.96 -12.25 1.20
CA ALA A 61 -8.86 -12.41 0.25
C ALA A 61 -7.51 -12.67 0.95
N VAL A 62 -7.37 -12.24 2.21
CA VAL A 62 -6.25 -12.60 3.09
C VAL A 62 -6.77 -13.25 4.38
N PRO A 63 -5.96 -14.08 5.06
CA PRO A 63 -6.33 -14.63 6.36
C PRO A 63 -6.58 -13.53 7.39
N PRO A 64 -7.46 -13.76 8.38
CA PRO A 64 -7.71 -12.80 9.44
C PRO A 64 -6.42 -12.54 10.24
N LEU A 65 -6.12 -11.27 10.47
CA LEU A 65 -5.01 -10.84 11.29
C LEU A 65 -5.47 -10.74 12.76
N PRO A 66 -4.56 -10.90 13.75
CA PRO A 66 -4.93 -10.76 15.15
C PRO A 66 -5.53 -9.37 15.42
N GLN A 67 -6.67 -9.31 16.12
CA GLN A 67 -7.33 -8.03 16.44
C GLN A 67 -6.40 -7.05 17.15
N GLU A 68 -5.54 -7.54 18.05
CA GLU A 68 -4.57 -6.70 18.76
C GLU A 68 -3.58 -6.00 17.81
N TRP A 69 -3.27 -6.62 16.66
CA TRP A 69 -2.43 -6.00 15.64
C TRP A 69 -3.11 -4.77 15.05
N TRP A 70 -4.38 -4.89 14.66
CA TRP A 70 -5.17 -3.74 14.16
C TRP A 70 -5.32 -2.64 15.19
N VAL A 71 -5.53 -2.97 16.47
CA VAL A 71 -5.56 -1.96 17.55
C VAL A 71 -4.24 -1.18 17.63
N ARG A 72 -3.09 -1.87 17.54
CA ARG A 72 -1.78 -1.21 17.55
C ARG A 72 -1.56 -0.33 16.31
N VAL A 73 -2.05 -0.76 15.15
CA VAL A 73 -1.98 0.01 13.91
C VAL A 73 -2.82 1.27 14.00
N SER A 74 -4.10 1.17 14.39
CA SER A 74 -5.01 2.32 14.51
C SER A 74 -4.63 3.32 15.60
N ASN A 75 -3.90 2.90 16.62
CA ASN A 75 -3.36 3.82 17.63
C ASN A 75 -2.15 4.63 17.11
N ARG A 76 -1.54 4.20 16.00
CA ARG A 76 -0.37 4.85 15.40
C ARG A 76 -0.71 5.64 14.14
N TYR A 77 -1.64 5.15 13.31
CA TYR A 77 -2.04 5.69 12.01
C TYR A 77 -3.56 5.78 11.92
#